data_AF-A0A967NAQ6-F1
#
_entry.id   AF-A0A967NAQ6-F1
#
_cell.length_a   1.000
_cell.length_b   1.000
_cell.length_c   1.000
_cell.angle_alpha   90.00
_cell.angle_beta   90.00
_cell.angle_gamma   90.00
#
_symmetry.space_group_name_H-M   'P 1'
#
loop_
_entity.id
_entity.type
_entity.pdbx_description
1 polymer ?
#
loop_
_entity_poly.entity_id
_entity_poly.type
_entity_poly.pdbx_seq_one_letter_code
_entity_poly.pdbx_strand_id
1 'polypeptide(L)'
;LLFVPQDRSRPEAGVLSLVFYRFPAQEGAPSSVPPIFVLHGGPGFGGLELEEPGYYERNVEAYARFTDVVVVGQRGFGPSRPDTE
;
A
#
# COMPACT_ATOMS: atom_id res chain seq x y z
N LEU A 1 -4.91 4.15 -6.88
CA LEU A 1 -3.68 4.90 -7.19
C LEU A 1 -3.67 6.19 -6.38
N LEU A 2 -2.51 6.61 -5.91
CA LEU A 2 -2.30 7.87 -5.21
C LEU A 2 -1.20 8.66 -5.94
N PHE A 3 -1.50 9.90 -6.34
CA PHE A 3 -0.51 10.77 -6.97
C PHE A 3 0.18 11.64 -5.93
N VAL A 4 1.51 11.66 -5.94
CA VAL A 4 2.32 12.47 -5.01
C VAL A 4 3.38 13.26 -5.77
N PRO A 5 3.82 14.42 -5.29
CA PRO A 5 4.91 15.15 -5.92
C PRO A 5 6.16 14.29 -6.01
N GLN A 6 6.84 14.32 -7.16
CA GLN A 6 8.13 13.64 -7.30
C GLN A 6 9.19 14.28 -6.39
N ASP A 7 9.15 15.61 -6.28
CA ASP A 7 9.99 16.40 -5.41
C ASP A 7 9.11 17.12 -4.37
N ARG A 8 9.25 16.73 -3.10
CA ARG A 8 8.46 17.34 -2.00
C ARG A 8 8.77 18.82 -1.78
N SER A 9 9.93 19.29 -2.24
CA SER A 9 10.34 20.69 -2.15
C SER A 9 9.97 21.52 -3.38
N ARG A 10 9.59 20.86 -4.48
CA ARG A 10 9.15 21.46 -5.74
C ARG A 10 7.86 20.79 -6.23
N PRO A 11 6.70 21.14 -5.67
CA PRO A 11 5.42 20.51 -6.00
C PRO A 11 5.05 20.58 -7.48
N GLU A 12 5.63 21.53 -8.21
CA GLU A 12 5.49 21.70 -9.66
C GLU A 12 6.32 20.70 -10.49
N ALA A 13 7.29 20.01 -9.87
CA ALA A 13 8.19 19.10 -10.54
C ALA A 13 7.56 17.70 -10.72
N GLY A 14 6.42 17.63 -11.42
CA GLY A 14 5.76 16.38 -11.79
C GLY A 14 5.24 15.52 -10.63
N VAL A 15 4.50 14.46 -10.97
CA VAL A 15 3.89 13.55 -10.00
C VAL A 15 4.39 12.11 -10.18
N LEU A 16 4.24 11.32 -9.14
CA LEU A 16 4.46 9.88 -9.11
C LEU A 16 3.14 9.21 -8.76
N SER A 17 2.80 8.13 -9.44
CA SER A 17 1.71 7.26 -9.02
C SER A 17 2.21 6.18 -8.06
N LEU A 18 1.55 6.07 -6.92
CA LEU A 18 1.74 5.02 -5.93
C LEU A 18 0.55 4.06 -5.98
N VAL A 19 0.86 2.76 -6.06
CA VAL A 19 -0.14 1.71 -5.90
C VAL A 19 -0.34 1.39 -4.43
N PHE A 20 -1.58 1.11 -4.06
CA PHE A 20 -1.93 0.54 -2.76
C PHE A 20 -3.09 -0.42 -2.95
N TYR A 21 -3.19 -1.39 -2.04
CA TYR A 21 -4.33 -2.30 -1.96
C TYR A 21 -4.89 -2.28 -0.55
N ARG A 22 -6.21 -2.21 -0.44
CA ARG A 22 -6.93 -2.28 0.82
C ARG A 22 -7.58 -3.64 0.96
N PHE A 23 -7.18 -4.39 1.98
CA PHE A 23 -7.96 -5.48 2.52
C PHE A 23 -9.00 -4.88 3.48
N PRO A 24 -10.30 -5.03 3.20
CA PRO A 24 -11.34 -4.53 4.09
C PRO A 24 -11.27 -5.20 5.46
N ALA A 25 -11.67 -4.46 6.49
CA ALA A 25 -11.94 -5.03 7.80
C ALA A 25 -12.99 -6.15 7.69
N GLN A 26 -12.83 -7.20 8.48
CA GLN A 26 -13.80 -8.30 8.56
C GLN A 26 -15.10 -7.82 9.22
N GLU A 27 -16.17 -8.55 8.96
CA GLU A 27 -17.46 -8.29 9.59
C GLU A 27 -17.33 -8.34 11.13
N GLY A 28 -17.92 -7.36 11.81
CA GLY A 28 -17.84 -7.21 13.27
C GLY A 28 -16.61 -6.46 13.79
N ALA A 29 -15.68 -6.04 12.91
CA ALA A 29 -14.56 -5.19 13.30
C ALA A 29 -15.06 -3.82 13.83
N PRO A 30 -14.45 -3.24 14.89
CA PRO A 30 -14.86 -1.94 15.41
C PRO A 30 -14.61 -0.80 14.41
N SER A 31 -15.63 0.03 14.18
CA SER A 31 -15.54 1.16 13.23
C SER A 31 -14.66 2.32 13.68
N SER A 32 -14.26 2.35 14.96
CA SER A 32 -13.45 3.41 15.55
C SER A 32 -11.93 3.20 15.40
N VAL A 33 -11.50 2.05 14.89
CA VAL A 33 -10.08 1.70 14.80
C VAL A 33 -9.53 2.15 13.43
N PRO A 34 -8.51 3.03 13.41
CA PRO A 34 -7.96 3.54 12.15
C PRO A 34 -7.25 2.43 11.36
N PRO A 35 -7.16 2.56 10.03
CA PRO A 35 -6.53 1.56 9.16
C PRO A 35 -5.05 1.38 9.48
N ILE A 36 -4.56 0.15 9.32
CA ILE A 36 -3.13 -0.18 9.41
C ILE A 36 -2.51 -0.07 8.02
N PHE A 37 -1.44 0.70 7.90
CA PHE A 37 -0.66 0.80 6.67
C PHE A 37 0.59 -0.08 6.76
N VAL A 38 0.66 -1.10 5.90
CA VAL A 38 1.80 -2.01 5.79
C VAL A 38 2.70 -1.52 4.66
N LEU A 39 3.93 -1.18 5.03
CA LEU A 39 5.01 -0.86 4.11
C LEU A 39 6.04 -1.99 4.17
N HIS A 40 6.07 -2.79 3.12
CA HIS A 40 7.14 -3.78 2.95
C HIS A 40 8.44 -3.07 2.56
N GLY A 41 9.55 -3.54 3.10
CA GLY A 41 10.87 -3.05 2.80
C GLY A 41 11.84 -4.18 2.49
N GLY A 42 13.00 -3.82 1.97
CA GLY A 42 14.06 -4.75 1.61
C GLY A 42 14.46 -4.63 0.13
N PRO A 43 15.70 -4.99 -0.22
CA PRO A 43 16.13 -5.04 -1.61
C PRO A 43 15.37 -6.14 -2.36
N GLY A 44 14.98 -5.86 -3.61
CA GLY A 44 14.33 -6.84 -4.51
C GLY A 44 12.82 -6.95 -4.40
N PHE A 45 12.18 -6.14 -3.54
CA PHE A 45 10.74 -6.14 -3.35
C PHE A 45 9.99 -5.73 -4.64
N GLY A 46 9.07 -6.58 -5.10
CA GLY A 46 8.41 -6.40 -6.40
C GLY A 46 7.30 -5.35 -6.45
N GLY A 47 6.91 -4.77 -5.31
CA GLY A 47 5.72 -3.92 -5.18
C GLY A 47 4.63 -4.63 -4.40
N LEU A 48 3.39 -4.72 -4.88
CA LEU A 48 2.33 -5.37 -4.12
C LEU A 48 2.43 -6.91 -4.26
N GLU A 49 3.24 -7.58 -3.44
CA GLU A 49 3.43 -9.05 -3.39
C GLU A 49 2.20 -9.81 -2.82
N LEU A 50 0.99 -9.38 -3.22
CA LEU A 50 -0.28 -9.84 -2.67
C LEU A 50 -0.71 -11.21 -3.23
N GLU A 51 -0.12 -11.62 -4.34
CA GLU A 51 -0.48 -12.84 -5.07
C GLU A 51 0.22 -14.10 -4.51
N GLU A 52 1.17 -13.92 -3.60
CA GLU A 52 1.86 -15.02 -2.92
C GLU A 52 0.86 -15.89 -2.14
N PRO A 53 0.77 -17.21 -2.40
CA PRO A 53 -0.14 -18.09 -1.68
C PRO A 53 0.06 -18.00 -0.16
N GLY A 54 -1.04 -17.75 0.56
CA GLY A 54 -1.04 -17.60 2.00
C GLY A 54 -0.64 -16.20 2.51
N TYR A 55 -0.46 -15.21 1.62
CA TYR A 55 -0.10 -13.84 2.01
C TYR A 55 -1.14 -13.24 2.98
N TYR A 56 -2.43 -13.46 2.71
CA TYR A 56 -3.52 -12.94 3.53
C TYR A 56 -3.45 -13.51 4.96
N GLU A 57 -3.37 -14.83 5.10
CA GLU A 57 -3.37 -15.54 6.37
C GLU A 57 -2.14 -15.17 7.21
N ARG A 58 -0.97 -15.04 6.57
CA ARG A 58 0.28 -14.70 7.28
C ARG A 58 0.39 -13.24 7.69
N ASN A 59 -0.14 -12.31 6.89
CA ASN A 59 0.19 -10.89 7.02
C ASN A 59 -1.02 -9.97 7.27
N VAL A 60 -2.25 -10.42 6.99
CA VAL A 60 -3.44 -9.56 6.94
C VAL A 60 -4.51 -10.01 7.92
N GLU A 61 -4.83 -11.31 7.97
CA GLU A 61 -6.03 -11.83 8.62
C GLU A 61 -6.17 -11.37 10.08
N ALA A 62 -5.09 -11.46 10.86
CA ALA A 62 -5.10 -11.11 12.27
C ALA A 62 -5.44 -9.62 12.51
N TYR A 63 -4.99 -8.74 11.62
CA TYR A 63 -5.26 -7.30 11.70
C TYR A 63 -6.63 -6.94 11.13
N ALA A 64 -7.05 -7.63 10.07
CA ALA A 64 -8.33 -7.41 9.40
C ALA A 64 -9.53 -7.64 10.34
N ARG A 65 -9.37 -8.44 11.40
CA ARG A 65 -10.37 -8.63 12.47
C ARG A 65 -10.68 -7.34 13.25
N PHE A 66 -9.82 -6.32 13.18
CA PHE A 66 -9.94 -5.10 13.96
C PHE A 66 -10.09 -3.84 13.10
N THR A 67 -9.49 -3.80 11.91
CA THR A 67 -9.53 -2.63 11.01
C THR A 67 -9.12 -3.00 9.58
N ASP A 68 -9.23 -2.06 8.66
CA ASP A 68 -8.70 -2.23 7.30
C ASP A 68 -7.18 -2.36 7.31
N VAL A 69 -6.64 -3.19 6.43
CA VAL A 69 -5.20 -3.30 6.21
C VAL A 69 -4.88 -2.79 4.81
N VAL A 70 -4.06 -1.75 4.74
CA VAL A 70 -3.66 -1.10 3.49
C VAL A 70 -2.19 -1.41 3.22
N VAL A 71 -1.93 -2.18 2.17
CA VAL A 71 -0.57 -2.46 1.70
C VAL A 71 -0.18 -1.38 0.71
N VAL A 72 0.93 -0.69 0.95
CA VAL A 72 1.39 0.45 0.15
C VAL A 72 2.64 0.07 -0.64
N GLY A 73 2.61 0.31 -1.95
CA GLY A 73 3.78 0.18 -2.81
C GLY A 73 4.80 1.30 -2.58
N GLN A 74 6.08 0.98 -2.78
CA GLN A 74 7.16 1.96 -2.67
C GLN A 74 7.45 2.64 -4.01
N ARG A 75 7.86 3.92 -3.94
CA ARG A 75 8.34 4.65 -5.13
C ARG A 75 9.45 3.87 -5.83
N GLY A 76 9.33 3.71 -7.15
CA GLY A 76 10.39 3.11 -7.97
C GLY A 76 10.40 1.58 -7.95
N PHE A 77 9.43 0.94 -7.28
CA PHE A 77 9.26 -0.51 -7.25
C PHE A 77 7.90 -0.92 -7.80
N GLY A 78 7.88 -2.03 -8.55
CA GLY A 78 6.67 -2.56 -9.15
C GLY A 78 5.96 -1.58 -10.09
N PRO A 79 4.62 -1.48 -10.02
CA PRO A 79 3.84 -0.56 -10.85
C PRO A 79 3.89 0.91 -10.38
N SER A 80 4.55 1.22 -9.26
CA SER A 80 4.75 2.60 -8.82
C SER A 80 5.88 3.26 -9.62
N ARG A 81 5.55 3.85 -10.76
CA ARG A 81 6.48 4.49 -11.69
C ARG A 81 6.35 6.02 -11.62
N PRO A 82 7.37 6.77 -12.08
CA PRO A 82 7.07 8.09 -12.61
C PRO A 82 6.09 7.91 -13.77
N ASP A 83 4.91 8.51 -13.68
CA ASP A 83 4.10 8.80 -14.86
C ASP A 83 4.27 10.29 -15.19
N THR A 84 4.53 10.54 -16.46
CA THR A 84 4.55 11.88 -17.05
C THR A 84 3.71 11.90 -18.33
N GLU A 85 2.87 10.89 -18.55
CA GLU A 85 1.96 10.81 -19.69
C GLU A 85 0.58 11.38 -19.34
#